data_AF-A0A127SV63-F1
#
_entry.id   AF-A0A127SV63-F1
#
_cell.length_a   1.000
_cell.length_b   1.000
_cell.length_c   1.000
_cell.angle_alpha   90.00
_cell.angle_beta   90.00
_cell.angle_gamma   90.00
#
_symmetry.space_group_name_H-M   'P 1'
#
loop_
_entity.id
_entity.type
_entity.pdbx_description
1 polymer ?
#
loop_
_entity_poly.entity_id
_entity_poly.type
_entity_poly.pdbx_seq_one_letter_code
_entity_poly.pdbx_strand_id
1 'polypeptide(L)'
;MLQVADKHNISTLAVENFKQIAGQGLSGIIDNSICLAGNQKLLIAHDIENEHLFSLGNKLAQQGKTPLYFTKDDKILGLIAIADTIKATSPQAIQELKNLGINIYMLTGDNQLTAKQIAKQINLEENNIISDVLPQDKEAKIRQLQNQGQKVAMVGDGINDAPALARADVGIAIGAGTDIAIDSADIILMKNNLLDVVTAIKLSKAVIKNIRENLFWAFIYNIIGIPIAMGLFYTTFGLKLNPMIGALAMSFSSVFVVTNALRLHFFQNNYQTSSINKDNSSTAINIQAIDLNTSKGDDNMGLLNNLFHKNNEKQTAKIISIEGMMCQHCVKHATEALEKIDGVSDVKVSLENKNAVIHVNQNVTDEQITNAIVEAGYEVTAI
;
A
#
# COMPACT_ATOMS: atom_id res chain seq x y z
N MET A 1 0.85 11.18 -11.78
CA MET A 1 0.08 12.00 -12.75
C MET A 1 -0.72 11.12 -13.72
N LEU A 2 -0.08 10.19 -14.44
CA LEU A 2 -0.81 9.25 -15.33
C LEU A 2 -1.89 8.44 -14.59
N GLN A 3 -1.57 7.85 -13.44
CA GLN A 3 -2.57 7.16 -12.60
C GLN A 3 -3.77 8.04 -12.19
N VAL A 4 -3.56 9.36 -12.05
CA VAL A 4 -4.64 10.31 -11.74
C VAL A 4 -5.48 10.58 -12.99
N ALA A 5 -4.84 10.74 -14.14
CA ALA A 5 -5.52 10.88 -15.42
C ALA A 5 -6.41 9.66 -15.72
N ASP A 6 -5.88 8.45 -15.49
CA ASP A 6 -6.61 7.19 -15.68
C ASP A 6 -7.82 7.11 -14.74
N LYS A 7 -7.64 7.44 -13.46
CA LYS A 7 -8.74 7.47 -12.47
C LYS A 7 -9.85 8.45 -12.83
N HIS A 8 -9.53 9.52 -13.54
CA HIS A 8 -10.49 10.51 -14.01
C HIS A 8 -10.93 10.31 -15.47
N ASN A 9 -10.57 9.19 -16.09
CA ASN A 9 -10.89 8.87 -17.49
C ASN A 9 -10.46 9.98 -18.48
N ILE A 10 -9.31 10.61 -18.24
CA ILE A 10 -8.78 11.67 -19.10
C ILE A 10 -8.08 11.02 -20.30
N SER A 11 -8.55 11.30 -21.51
CA SER A 11 -7.93 10.84 -22.75
C SER A 11 -6.55 11.46 -22.96
N THR A 12 -5.58 10.65 -23.37
CA THR A 12 -4.21 11.08 -23.68
C THR A 12 -4.11 11.57 -25.12
N LEU A 13 -3.28 12.59 -25.37
CA LEU A 13 -2.98 13.11 -26.70
C LEU A 13 -1.61 12.62 -27.15
N ALA A 14 -1.44 12.44 -28.46
CA ALA A 14 -0.15 12.10 -29.04
C ALA A 14 0.82 13.29 -28.87
N VAL A 15 2.07 12.99 -28.50
CA VAL A 15 3.14 13.98 -28.36
C VAL A 15 4.16 13.74 -29.46
N GLU A 16 4.43 14.77 -30.24
CA GLU A 16 5.49 14.78 -31.24
C GLU A 16 6.78 15.43 -30.68
N ASN A 17 7.92 15.07 -31.26
CA ASN A 17 9.24 15.66 -30.92
C ASN A 17 9.55 15.71 -29.40
N PHE A 18 9.17 14.65 -28.68
CA PHE A 18 9.37 14.54 -27.25
C PHE A 18 10.86 14.60 -26.89
N LYS A 19 11.21 15.49 -25.95
CA LYS A 19 12.56 15.69 -25.44
C LYS A 19 12.57 15.74 -23.92
N GLN A 20 13.48 14.97 -23.33
CA GLN A 20 13.79 15.05 -21.91
C GLN A 20 14.97 16.01 -21.70
N ILE A 21 14.77 17.02 -20.84
CA ILE A 21 15.79 18.01 -20.49
C ILE A 21 16.27 17.70 -19.08
N ALA A 22 17.48 17.15 -18.98
CA ALA A 22 18.05 16.66 -17.73
C ALA A 22 18.02 17.73 -16.62
N GLY A 23 17.44 17.37 -15.47
CA GLY A 23 17.35 18.25 -14.30
C GLY A 23 16.35 19.42 -14.43
N GLN A 24 15.60 19.52 -15.53
CA GLN A 24 14.64 20.61 -15.76
C GLN A 24 13.22 20.08 -16.04
N GLY A 25 13.06 19.10 -16.92
CA GLY A 25 11.75 18.54 -17.23
C GLY A 25 11.66 17.95 -18.64
N LEU A 26 10.52 18.17 -19.28
CA LEU A 26 10.12 17.59 -20.56
C LEU A 26 9.63 18.69 -21.51
N SER A 27 9.82 18.48 -22.80
CA SER A 27 9.30 19.31 -23.89
C SER A 27 8.71 18.41 -24.98
N GLY A 28 7.67 18.87 -25.66
CA GLY A 28 7.09 18.17 -26.80
C GLY A 28 6.09 19.05 -27.53
N ILE A 29 5.57 18.56 -28.65
CA ILE A 29 4.57 19.24 -29.47
C ILE A 29 3.26 18.47 -29.38
N ILE A 30 2.17 19.17 -29.04
CA ILE A 30 0.81 18.63 -28.99
C ILE A 30 -0.08 19.57 -29.80
N ASP A 31 -0.80 19.04 -30.80
CA ASP A 31 -1.64 19.83 -31.71
C ASP A 31 -0.91 21.07 -32.28
N ASN A 32 0.30 20.87 -32.83
CA ASN A 32 1.19 21.92 -33.33
C ASN A 32 1.65 22.99 -32.30
N SER A 33 1.34 22.82 -31.02
CA SER A 33 1.70 23.76 -29.96
C SER A 33 2.89 23.25 -29.16
N ILE A 34 3.81 24.13 -28.76
CA ILE A 34 4.97 23.75 -27.94
C ILE A 34 4.52 23.65 -26.50
N CYS A 35 4.69 22.47 -25.90
CA CYS A 35 4.32 22.19 -24.52
C CYS A 35 5.58 21.92 -23.69
N LEU A 36 5.69 22.56 -22.52
CA LEU A 36 6.75 22.30 -21.54
C LEU A 36 6.14 21.79 -20.24
N ALA A 37 6.80 20.83 -19.60
CA ALA A 37 6.41 20.28 -18.30
C ALA A 37 7.65 20.07 -17.43
N GLY A 38 7.81 20.82 -16.34
CA GLY A 38 9.04 20.74 -15.56
C GLY A 38 9.09 21.62 -14.33
N ASN A 39 10.28 21.79 -13.77
CA ASN A 39 10.52 22.66 -12.62
C ASN A 39 10.68 24.14 -13.05
N GLN A 40 10.81 25.03 -12.07
CA GLN A 40 10.96 26.47 -12.32
C GLN A 40 12.15 26.81 -13.25
N LYS A 41 13.23 26.02 -13.22
CA LYS A 41 14.41 26.27 -14.07
C LYS A 41 14.09 26.10 -15.56
N LEU A 42 13.18 25.18 -15.89
CA LEU A 42 12.75 24.96 -17.28
C LEU A 42 12.05 26.21 -17.84
N LEU A 43 11.19 26.84 -17.04
CA LEU A 43 10.43 28.02 -17.46
C LEU A 43 11.33 29.25 -17.61
N ILE A 44 12.25 29.47 -16.65
CA ILE A 44 13.24 30.56 -16.73
C ILE A 44 14.14 30.39 -17.96
N ALA A 45 14.53 29.16 -18.30
CA ALA A 45 15.34 28.88 -19.48
C ALA A 45 14.62 29.15 -20.83
N HIS A 46 13.30 29.32 -20.81
CA HIS A 46 12.48 29.67 -21.97
C HIS A 46 11.88 31.09 -21.82
N ASP A 47 12.44 31.93 -20.94
CA ASP A 47 12.00 33.31 -20.69
C ASP A 47 10.53 33.45 -20.23
N ILE A 48 9.98 32.41 -19.58
CA ILE A 48 8.62 32.38 -19.04
C ILE A 48 8.67 32.70 -17.54
N GLU A 49 8.24 33.91 -17.16
CA GLU A 49 8.22 34.36 -15.76
C GLU A 49 6.80 34.57 -15.22
N ASN A 50 6.55 34.11 -13.99
CA ASN A 50 5.33 34.39 -13.26
C ASN A 50 5.59 34.37 -11.74
N GLU A 51 5.81 35.55 -11.17
CA GLU A 51 6.17 35.70 -9.75
C GLU A 51 5.14 35.10 -8.79
N HIS A 52 3.84 35.26 -9.08
CA HIS A 52 2.77 34.73 -8.24
C HIS A 52 2.76 33.20 -8.23
N LEU A 53 2.91 32.56 -9.39
CA LEU A 53 2.91 31.10 -9.49
C LEU A 53 4.21 30.49 -8.94
N PHE A 54 5.34 31.17 -9.10
CA PHE A 54 6.60 30.77 -8.46
C PHE A 54 6.53 30.89 -6.94
N SER A 55 5.90 31.93 -6.40
CA SER A 55 5.63 32.06 -4.96
C SER A 55 4.75 30.90 -4.43
N LEU A 56 3.69 30.56 -5.16
CA LEU A 56 2.83 29.41 -4.80
C LEU A 56 3.60 28.09 -4.85
N GLY A 57 4.39 27.86 -5.90
CA GLY A 57 5.22 26.66 -6.02
C GLY A 57 6.25 26.55 -4.89
N ASN A 58 6.88 27.66 -4.51
CA ASN A 58 7.79 27.70 -3.36
C ASN A 58 7.09 27.36 -2.04
N LYS A 59 5.86 27.86 -1.84
CA LYS A 59 5.05 27.49 -0.67
C LYS A 59 4.71 26.00 -0.64
N LEU A 60 4.42 25.40 -1.80
CA LEU A 60 4.15 23.95 -1.91
C LEU A 60 5.44 23.13 -1.72
N ALA A 61 6.58 23.62 -2.20
CA ALA A 61 7.89 23.02 -1.95
C ALA A 61 8.25 23.03 -0.45
N GLN A 62 7.94 24.11 0.25
CA GLN A 62 8.09 24.18 1.71
C GLN A 62 7.19 23.17 2.45
N GLN A 63 6.13 22.67 1.83
CA GLN A 63 5.27 21.60 2.36
C GLN A 63 5.74 20.19 1.95
N GLY A 64 6.94 20.04 1.40
CA GLY A 64 7.49 18.75 0.98
C GLY A 64 6.91 18.23 -0.35
N LYS A 65 6.25 19.09 -1.13
CA LYS A 65 5.70 18.73 -2.44
C LYS A 65 6.66 19.17 -3.55
N THR A 66 6.72 18.43 -4.64
CA THR A 66 7.47 18.79 -5.84
C THR A 66 6.55 19.53 -6.82
N PRO A 67 6.67 20.86 -6.96
CA PRO A 67 5.89 21.63 -7.93
C PRO A 67 6.40 21.40 -9.37
N LEU A 68 5.50 21.03 -10.27
CA LEU A 68 5.72 20.94 -11.71
C LEU A 68 4.82 21.93 -12.44
N TYR A 69 5.42 22.72 -13.33
CA TYR A 69 4.77 23.76 -14.12
C TYR A 69 4.50 23.24 -15.52
N PHE A 70 3.38 23.64 -16.08
CA PHE A 70 2.93 23.23 -17.42
C PHE A 70 2.66 24.46 -18.27
N THR A 71 3.18 24.47 -19.49
CA THR A 71 2.98 25.56 -20.45
C THR A 71 2.53 25.03 -21.80
N LYS A 72 1.85 25.88 -22.58
CA LYS A 72 1.50 25.68 -23.98
C LYS A 72 1.68 27.01 -24.72
N ASP A 73 2.50 27.02 -25.76
CA ASP A 73 2.87 28.22 -26.54
C ASP A 73 3.27 29.40 -25.64
N ASP A 74 4.23 29.16 -24.75
CA ASP A 74 4.78 30.11 -23.77
C ASP A 74 3.78 30.64 -22.72
N LYS A 75 2.52 30.19 -22.75
CA LYS A 75 1.52 30.49 -21.73
C LYS A 75 1.51 29.42 -20.66
N ILE A 76 1.55 29.84 -19.40
CA ILE A 76 1.44 28.92 -18.27
C ILE A 76 -0.01 28.45 -18.15
N LEU A 77 -0.20 27.13 -18.23
CA LEU A 77 -1.49 26.48 -18.02
C LEU A 77 -1.76 26.27 -16.52
N GLY A 78 -0.72 26.01 -15.74
CA GLY A 78 -0.84 25.84 -14.31
C GLY A 78 0.33 25.09 -13.67
N LEU A 79 0.10 24.71 -12.41
CA LEU A 79 1.05 24.00 -11.57
C LEU A 79 0.40 22.74 -11.00
N ILE A 80 1.07 21.60 -11.10
CA ILE A 80 0.72 20.37 -10.40
C ILE A 80 1.81 20.07 -9.38
N ALA A 81 1.45 19.95 -8.11
CA ALA A 81 2.38 19.54 -7.07
C ALA A 81 2.21 18.05 -6.75
N ILE A 82 3.30 17.30 -6.85
CA ILE A 82 3.35 15.87 -6.50
C ILE A 82 3.96 15.75 -5.12
N ALA A 83 3.35 14.96 -4.24
CA ALA A 83 3.90 14.67 -2.94
C ALA A 83 4.04 13.16 -2.79
N ASP A 84 5.10 12.71 -2.13
CA ASP A 84 5.11 11.37 -1.59
C ASP A 84 4.27 11.38 -0.31
N THR A 85 3.09 10.77 -0.37
CA THR A 85 2.15 10.80 0.74
C THR A 85 2.43 9.63 1.67
N ILE A 86 2.45 9.89 2.98
CA ILE A 86 2.40 8.80 3.96
C ILE A 86 1.18 7.92 3.70
N LYS A 87 1.34 6.61 3.88
CA LYS A 87 0.22 5.68 3.76
C LYS A 87 -0.82 6.03 4.84
N ALA A 88 -2.10 5.97 4.48
CA ALA A 88 -3.19 6.30 5.39
C ALA A 88 -3.16 5.47 6.68
N THR A 89 -2.64 4.25 6.62
CA THR A 89 -2.52 3.34 7.76
C THR A 89 -1.28 3.58 8.63
N SER A 90 -0.31 4.40 8.18
CA SER A 90 0.95 4.61 8.91
C SER A 90 0.75 5.24 10.29
N PRO A 91 -0.04 6.33 10.49
CA PRO A 91 -0.24 6.90 11.81
C PRO A 91 -0.83 5.90 12.81
N GLN A 92 -1.82 5.10 12.37
CA GLN A 92 -2.45 4.07 13.20
C GLN A 92 -1.45 2.95 13.55
N ALA A 93 -0.65 2.48 12.59
CA ALA A 93 0.35 1.45 12.85
C ALA A 93 1.39 1.90 13.87
N ILE A 94 1.88 3.14 13.75
CA ILE A 94 2.83 3.73 14.71
C ILE A 94 2.21 3.83 16.11
N GLN A 95 0.94 4.22 16.21
CA GLN A 95 0.24 4.27 17.49
C GLN A 95 0.09 2.88 18.13
N GLU A 96 -0.29 1.86 17.35
CA GLU A 96 -0.41 0.49 17.84
C GLU A 96 0.96 -0.08 18.28
N LEU A 97 2.04 0.22 17.54
CA LEU A 97 3.40 -0.17 17.94
C LEU A 97 3.83 0.49 19.26
N LYS A 98 3.51 1.77 19.45
CA LYS A 98 3.74 2.46 20.73
C LYS A 98 2.94 1.83 21.87
N ASN A 99 1.67 1.48 21.63
CA ASN A 99 0.82 0.79 22.62
C ASN A 99 1.39 -0.59 23.00
N LEU A 100 2.16 -1.23 22.11
CA LEU A 100 2.88 -2.48 22.40
C LEU A 100 4.19 -2.27 23.19
N GLY A 101 4.54 -1.03 23.52
CA GLY A 101 5.76 -0.65 24.24
C GLY A 101 7.02 -0.70 23.38
N ILE A 102 6.89 -0.55 22.06
CA ILE A 102 8.01 -0.64 21.12
C ILE A 102 8.55 0.76 20.85
N ASN A 103 9.87 0.93 20.99
CA ASN A 103 10.58 2.14 20.58
C ASN A 103 10.72 2.14 19.06
N ILE A 104 10.27 3.22 18.42
CA ILE A 104 10.20 3.31 16.97
C ILE A 104 11.22 4.34 16.50
N TYR A 105 12.01 3.98 15.49
CA TYR A 105 12.96 4.87 14.81
C TYR A 105 12.59 4.98 13.33
N MET A 106 12.80 6.15 12.74
CA MET A 106 12.70 6.38 11.30
C MET A 106 14.09 6.63 10.73
N LEU A 107 14.47 5.83 9.73
CA LEU A 107 15.70 5.97 8.97
C LEU A 107 15.34 6.35 7.53
N THR A 108 15.73 7.54 7.06
CA THR A 108 15.43 7.98 5.69
C THR A 108 16.63 8.63 5.01
N GLY A 109 16.79 8.37 3.71
CA GLY A 109 17.76 9.08 2.86
C GLY A 109 17.29 10.48 2.47
N ASP A 110 16.03 10.84 2.75
CA ASP A 110 15.51 12.17 2.53
C ASP A 110 16.16 13.19 3.46
N ASN A 111 16.07 14.46 3.07
CA ASN A 111 16.57 15.55 3.87
C ASN A 111 15.82 15.72 5.20
N GLN A 112 16.49 16.37 6.15
CA GLN A 112 15.96 16.62 7.49
C GLN A 112 14.60 17.36 7.52
N LEU A 113 14.34 18.27 6.58
CA LEU A 113 13.08 19.04 6.55
C LEU A 113 11.89 18.13 6.21
N THR A 114 12.03 17.31 5.18
CA THR A 114 11.02 16.32 4.75
C THR A 114 10.80 15.29 5.85
N ALA A 115 11.89 14.75 6.43
CA ALA A 115 11.81 13.75 7.49
C ALA A 115 11.04 14.27 8.73
N LYS A 116 11.30 15.51 9.15
CA LYS A 116 10.59 16.15 10.27
C LYS A 116 9.11 16.37 9.98
N GLN A 117 8.76 16.71 8.74
CA GLN A 117 7.35 16.88 8.35
C GLN A 117 6.59 15.55 8.41
N ILE A 118 7.18 14.47 7.87
CA ILE A 118 6.61 13.13 7.92
C ILE A 118 6.43 12.68 9.37
N ALA A 119 7.44 12.87 10.21
CA ALA A 119 7.38 12.47 11.60
C ALA A 119 6.26 13.18 12.39
N LYS A 120 6.02 14.47 12.12
CA LYS A 120 4.89 15.20 12.72
C LYS A 120 3.55 14.60 12.32
N GLN A 121 3.39 14.14 11.08
CA GLN A 121 2.14 13.55 10.60
C GLN A 121 1.84 12.19 11.26
N ILE A 122 2.87 11.43 11.66
CA ILE A 122 2.73 10.13 12.32
C ILE A 122 2.98 10.20 13.84
N ASN A 123 3.10 11.41 14.40
CA ASN A 123 3.40 11.66 15.81
C ASN A 123 4.67 10.96 16.33
N LEU A 124 5.75 10.89 15.53
CA LEU A 124 7.04 10.34 15.97
C LEU A 124 7.90 11.43 16.63
N GLU A 125 8.60 11.10 17.71
CA GLU A 125 9.49 12.03 18.41
C GLU A 125 10.71 12.39 17.54
N GLU A 126 11.16 13.66 17.58
CA GLU A 126 12.25 14.14 16.71
C GLU A 126 13.60 13.46 17.00
N ASN A 127 13.84 13.02 18.24
CA ASN A 127 15.02 12.26 18.65
C ASN A 127 15.16 10.89 17.96
N ASN A 128 14.04 10.36 17.44
CA ASN A 128 13.97 9.03 16.83
C ASN A 128 13.99 9.09 15.29
N ILE A 129 14.27 10.26 14.71
CA ILE A 129 14.38 10.47 13.27
C ILE A 129 15.84 10.62 12.89
N ILE A 130 16.27 9.89 11.87
CA ILE A 130 17.61 9.96 11.33
C ILE A 130 17.46 10.10 9.82
N SER A 131 17.74 11.31 9.34
CA SER A 131 17.63 11.72 7.94
C SER A 131 18.99 11.70 7.25
N ASP A 132 18.99 11.89 5.93
CA ASP A 132 20.20 11.99 5.12
C ASP A 132 21.12 10.76 5.25
N VAL A 133 20.55 9.57 5.51
CA VAL A 133 21.32 8.33 5.73
C VAL A 133 21.58 7.56 4.44
N LEU A 134 22.80 7.06 4.29
CA LEU A 134 23.16 6.08 3.27
C LEU A 134 22.76 4.65 3.73
N PRO A 135 22.70 3.65 2.82
CA PRO A 135 22.40 2.26 3.19
C PRO A 135 23.34 1.71 4.29
N GLN A 136 24.62 2.10 4.28
CA GLN A 136 25.60 1.71 5.29
C GLN A 136 25.31 2.33 6.65
N ASP A 137 24.82 3.57 6.68
CA ASP A 137 24.48 4.27 7.91
C ASP A 137 23.26 3.64 8.59
N LYS A 138 22.31 3.12 7.80
CA LYS A 138 21.16 2.35 8.31
C LYS A 138 21.64 1.10 9.06
N GLU A 139 22.53 0.32 8.45
CA GLU A 139 23.15 -0.87 9.05
C GLU A 139 23.93 -0.52 10.33
N ALA A 140 24.75 0.53 10.27
CA ALA A 140 25.53 1.00 11.41
C ALA A 140 24.63 1.42 12.59
N LYS A 141 23.49 2.06 12.30
CA LYS A 141 22.53 2.45 13.34
C LYS A 141 21.87 1.24 13.99
N ILE A 142 21.47 0.25 13.20
CA ILE A 142 20.91 -1.02 13.72
C ILE A 142 21.93 -1.70 14.64
N ARG A 143 23.18 -1.80 14.18
CA ARG A 143 24.29 -2.33 14.98
C ARG A 143 24.50 -1.56 16.28
N GLN A 144 24.42 -0.23 16.25
CA GLN A 144 24.52 0.60 17.45
C GLN A 144 23.43 0.25 18.47
N LEU A 145 22.17 0.13 18.04
CA LEU A 145 21.05 -0.20 18.92
C LEU A 145 21.17 -1.63 19.48
N GLN A 146 21.61 -2.58 18.66
CA GLN A 146 21.90 -3.96 19.09
C GLN A 146 23.02 -4.01 20.15
N ASN A 147 24.08 -3.22 19.98
CA ASN A 147 25.17 -3.12 20.95
C ASN A 147 24.73 -2.50 22.29
N GLN A 148 23.63 -1.73 22.30
CA GLN A 148 22.99 -1.23 23.53
C GLN A 148 22.10 -2.29 24.20
N GLY A 149 22.08 -3.53 23.69
CA GLY A 149 21.28 -4.63 24.20
C GLY A 149 19.83 -4.62 23.72
N GLN A 150 19.46 -3.75 22.78
CA GLN A 150 18.11 -3.74 22.21
C GLN A 150 17.94 -4.84 21.17
N LYS A 151 16.73 -5.39 21.09
CA LYS A 151 16.30 -6.24 19.97
C LYS A 151 15.68 -5.37 18.89
N VAL A 152 16.23 -5.43 17.68
CA VAL A 152 15.87 -4.51 16.61
C VAL A 152 15.14 -5.27 15.51
N ALA A 153 13.93 -4.81 15.18
CA ALA A 153 13.25 -5.19 13.95
C ALA A 153 13.38 -4.06 12.93
N MET A 154 13.84 -4.36 11.72
CA MET A 154 13.93 -3.41 10.61
C MET A 154 12.76 -3.62 9.66
N VAL A 155 12.11 -2.53 9.23
CA VAL A 155 11.00 -2.57 8.28
C VAL A 155 11.39 -1.75 7.05
N GLY A 156 11.37 -2.35 5.87
CA GLY A 156 11.82 -1.70 4.63
C GLY A 156 11.16 -2.28 3.37
N ASP A 157 11.51 -1.72 2.22
CA ASP A 157 11.02 -2.16 0.89
C ASP A 157 11.81 -3.34 0.31
N GLY A 158 12.96 -3.67 0.93
CA GLY A 158 13.82 -4.78 0.55
C GLY A 158 14.77 -4.54 -0.61
N ILE A 159 14.66 -3.42 -1.34
CA ILE A 159 15.57 -3.10 -2.46
C ILE A 159 16.76 -2.29 -1.94
N ASN A 160 16.48 -1.15 -1.32
CA ASN A 160 17.52 -0.24 -0.81
C ASN A 160 17.91 -0.57 0.64
N ASP A 161 17.06 -1.32 1.33
CA ASP A 161 17.18 -1.63 2.75
C ASP A 161 17.74 -3.04 3.03
N ALA A 162 18.09 -3.82 2.00
CA ALA A 162 18.57 -5.19 2.14
C ALA A 162 19.70 -5.38 3.18
N PRO A 163 20.79 -4.57 3.18
CA PRO A 163 21.83 -4.69 4.19
C PRO A 163 21.33 -4.42 5.62
N ALA A 164 20.38 -3.50 5.77
CA ALA A 164 19.79 -3.14 7.05
C ALA A 164 18.81 -4.22 7.54
N LEU A 165 18.01 -4.81 6.65
CA LEU A 165 17.11 -5.92 6.93
C LEU A 165 17.87 -7.16 7.41
N ALA A 166 18.93 -7.55 6.68
CA ALA A 166 19.78 -8.69 7.05
C ALA A 166 20.56 -8.47 8.35
N ARG A 167 20.78 -7.21 8.76
CA ARG A 167 21.48 -6.88 10.01
C ARG A 167 20.57 -6.95 11.24
N ALA A 168 19.29 -6.69 11.08
CA ALA A 168 18.33 -6.65 12.18
C ALA A 168 18.20 -8.02 12.86
N ASP A 169 17.69 -8.04 14.09
CA ASP A 169 17.31 -9.32 14.73
C ASP A 169 16.11 -9.95 14.02
N VAL A 170 15.26 -9.11 13.41
CA VAL A 170 14.17 -9.51 12.53
C VAL A 170 14.05 -8.49 11.38
N GLY A 171 14.32 -8.91 10.16
CA GLY A 171 14.07 -8.14 8.94
C GLY A 171 12.64 -8.34 8.44
N ILE A 172 11.89 -7.25 8.20
CA ILE A 172 10.52 -7.27 7.69
C ILE A 172 10.44 -6.46 6.40
N ALA A 173 10.19 -7.13 5.27
CA ALA A 173 9.96 -6.48 3.98
C ALA A 173 8.47 -6.19 3.76
N ILE A 174 8.14 -5.03 3.18
CA ILE A 174 6.77 -4.64 2.82
C ILE A 174 6.59 -4.64 1.30
N GLY A 175 5.54 -5.30 0.82
CA GLY A 175 5.14 -5.31 -0.59
C GLY A 175 5.54 -6.60 -1.30
N ALA A 176 5.04 -6.77 -2.53
CA ALA A 176 5.31 -7.97 -3.32
C ALA A 176 6.80 -8.02 -3.69
N GLY A 177 7.47 -9.02 -3.10
CA GLY A 177 8.91 -9.25 -3.09
C GLY A 177 9.57 -9.15 -4.46
N THR A 178 10.44 -8.16 -4.59
CA THR A 178 11.63 -8.34 -5.43
C THR A 178 12.46 -9.48 -4.85
N ASP A 179 13.18 -10.23 -5.70
CA ASP A 179 14.00 -11.36 -5.23
C ASP A 179 14.96 -10.95 -4.10
N ILE A 180 15.47 -9.72 -4.17
CA ILE A 180 16.36 -9.12 -3.16
C ILE A 180 15.66 -9.01 -1.79
N ALA A 181 14.38 -8.63 -1.76
CA ALA A 181 13.60 -8.53 -0.53
C ALA A 181 13.33 -9.91 0.10
N ILE A 182 13.16 -10.95 -0.73
CA ILE A 182 12.90 -12.32 -0.28
C ILE A 182 14.13 -12.91 0.42
N ASP A 183 15.31 -12.69 -0.16
CA ASP A 183 16.56 -13.22 0.39
C ASP A 183 17.06 -12.44 1.61
N SER A 184 16.65 -11.17 1.76
CA SER A 184 17.20 -10.28 2.79
C SER A 184 16.34 -10.14 4.06
N ALA A 185 15.11 -10.65 4.08
CA ALA A 185 14.16 -10.45 5.18
C ALA A 185 13.60 -11.77 5.73
N ASP A 186 13.38 -11.83 7.06
CA ASP A 186 12.79 -12.98 7.74
C ASP A 186 11.27 -13.06 7.57
N ILE A 187 10.61 -11.90 7.38
CA ILE A 187 9.16 -11.78 7.21
C ILE A 187 8.87 -10.93 5.98
N ILE A 188 8.04 -11.44 5.08
CA ILE A 188 7.60 -10.74 3.88
C ILE A 188 6.11 -10.45 3.99
N LEU A 189 5.76 -9.16 4.01
CA LEU A 189 4.37 -8.72 4.06
C LEU A 189 3.83 -8.56 2.64
N MET A 190 2.87 -9.41 2.30
CA MET A 190 2.32 -9.48 0.94
C MET A 190 1.54 -8.23 0.55
N LYS A 191 0.88 -7.59 1.52
CA LYS A 191 0.14 -6.35 1.29
C LYS A 191 1.04 -5.18 1.58
N ASN A 192 0.82 -4.09 0.87
CA ASN A 192 1.53 -2.83 1.09
C ASN A 192 0.94 -2.04 2.29
N ASN A 193 0.79 -2.69 3.46
CA ASN A 193 0.13 -2.13 4.64
C ASN A 193 1.00 -2.28 5.90
N LEU A 194 1.34 -1.15 6.53
CA LEU A 194 2.18 -1.12 7.75
C LEU A 194 1.49 -1.77 8.97
N LEU A 195 0.15 -1.86 8.99
CA LEU A 195 -0.58 -2.57 10.04
C LEU A 195 -0.29 -4.07 10.09
N ASP A 196 0.17 -4.67 8.99
CA ASP A 196 0.52 -6.08 8.97
C ASP A 196 1.80 -6.35 9.79
N VAL A 197 2.68 -5.36 9.97
CA VAL A 197 3.79 -5.43 10.93
C VAL A 197 3.26 -5.57 12.36
N VAL A 198 2.24 -4.79 12.71
CA VAL A 198 1.58 -4.88 14.03
C VAL A 198 0.97 -6.26 14.21
N THR A 199 0.28 -6.77 13.19
CA THR A 199 -0.31 -8.11 13.21
C THR A 199 0.75 -9.18 13.43
N ALA A 200 1.86 -9.13 12.70
CA ALA A 200 2.95 -10.09 12.83
C ALA A 200 3.51 -10.12 14.26
N ILE A 201 3.72 -8.95 14.86
CA ILE A 201 4.22 -8.85 16.24
C ILE A 201 3.19 -9.37 17.25
N LYS A 202 1.91 -9.01 17.13
CA LYS A 202 0.85 -9.49 18.02
C LYS A 202 0.67 -11.01 17.90
N LEU A 203 0.70 -11.54 16.68
CA LEU A 203 0.63 -12.97 16.41
C LEU A 203 1.83 -13.70 17.03
N SER A 204 3.06 -13.20 16.84
CA SER A 204 4.27 -13.75 17.47
C SER A 204 4.15 -13.82 18.99
N LYS A 205 3.69 -12.73 19.64
CA LYS A 205 3.43 -12.73 21.10
C LYS A 205 2.39 -13.77 21.50
N ALA A 206 1.32 -13.95 20.72
CA ALA A 206 0.29 -14.96 20.97
C ALA A 206 0.82 -16.40 20.80
N VAL A 207 1.64 -16.64 19.79
CA VAL A 207 2.32 -17.92 19.56
C VAL A 207 3.23 -18.26 20.74
N ILE A 208 4.08 -17.33 21.18
CA ILE A 208 4.99 -17.55 22.31
C ILE A 208 4.21 -17.82 23.60
N LYS A 209 3.08 -17.12 23.82
CA LYS A 209 2.18 -17.41 24.95
C LYS A 209 1.64 -18.84 24.87
N ASN A 210 1.16 -19.27 23.70
CA ASN A 210 0.66 -20.62 23.49
C ASN A 210 1.73 -21.69 23.73
N ILE A 211 2.96 -21.46 23.25
CA ILE A 211 4.10 -22.36 23.48
C ILE A 211 4.41 -22.48 24.98
N ARG A 212 4.42 -21.37 25.72
CA ARG A 212 4.65 -21.40 27.17
C ARG A 212 3.57 -22.18 27.91
N GLU A 213 2.30 -22.00 27.52
CA GLU A 213 1.18 -22.78 28.05
C GLU A 213 1.37 -24.28 27.76
N ASN A 214 1.71 -24.65 26.51
CA ASN A 214 1.90 -26.05 26.12
C ASN A 214 3.07 -26.70 26.86
N LEU A 215 4.19 -25.99 27.01
CA LEU A 215 5.34 -26.48 27.78
C LEU A 215 4.99 -26.64 29.26
N PHE A 216 4.24 -25.71 29.85
CA PHE A 216 3.76 -25.85 31.22
C PHE A 216 2.97 -27.16 31.40
N TRP A 217 2.01 -27.43 30.51
CA TRP A 217 1.21 -28.66 30.57
C TRP A 217 2.02 -29.92 30.24
N ALA A 218 2.99 -29.84 29.33
CA ALA A 218 3.88 -30.96 29.04
C ALA A 218 4.76 -31.34 30.25
N PHE A 219 5.21 -30.35 31.03
CA PHE A 219 6.07 -30.60 32.18
C PHE A 219 5.30 -30.93 33.46
N ILE A 220 4.12 -30.34 33.71
CA ILE A 220 3.44 -30.47 35.01
C ILE A 220 3.13 -31.92 35.38
N TYR A 221 2.65 -32.75 34.43
CA TYR A 221 2.34 -34.15 34.70
C TYR A 221 3.60 -34.98 34.94
N ASN A 222 4.72 -34.64 34.29
CA ASN A 222 6.01 -35.29 34.52
C ASN A 222 6.59 -34.91 35.89
N ILE A 223 6.50 -33.63 36.26
CA ILE A 223 6.92 -33.13 37.58
C ILE A 223 6.14 -33.83 38.70
N ILE A 224 4.85 -34.10 38.52
CA ILE A 224 4.03 -34.84 39.48
C ILE A 224 4.31 -36.35 39.42
N GLY A 225 4.46 -36.90 38.22
CA GLY A 225 4.63 -38.34 37.99
C GLY A 225 5.96 -38.88 38.50
N ILE A 226 7.05 -38.13 38.37
CA ILE A 226 8.40 -38.57 38.76
C ILE A 226 8.50 -38.88 40.27
N PRO A 227 8.09 -37.98 41.22
CA PRO A 227 8.05 -38.29 42.64
C PRO A 227 7.20 -39.50 43.01
N ILE A 228 6.06 -39.68 42.35
CA ILE A 228 5.18 -40.84 42.58
C ILE A 228 5.85 -42.13 42.10
N ALA A 229 6.49 -42.10 40.92
CA ALA A 229 7.24 -43.24 40.37
C ALA A 229 8.48 -43.60 41.22
N MET A 230 9.17 -42.61 41.80
CA MET A 230 10.27 -42.81 42.74
C MET A 230 9.81 -43.40 44.09
N GLY A 231 8.50 -43.51 44.33
CA GLY A 231 7.96 -44.15 45.53
C GLY A 231 7.92 -43.24 46.76
N LEU A 232 8.06 -41.91 46.61
CA LEU A 232 7.95 -40.97 47.74
C LEU A 232 6.61 -41.10 48.50
N PHE A 233 5.55 -41.45 47.79
CA PHE A 233 4.20 -41.62 48.36
C PHE A 233 3.84 -43.07 48.66
N TYR A 234 4.78 -44.00 48.47
CA TYR A 234 4.53 -45.42 48.69
C TYR A 234 4.38 -45.77 50.18
N THR A 235 5.20 -45.16 51.03
CA THR A 235 5.22 -45.44 52.48
C THR A 235 4.00 -44.87 53.23
N THR A 236 3.41 -43.78 52.73
CA THR A 236 2.26 -43.10 53.35
C THR A 236 0.92 -43.48 52.73
N PHE A 237 0.87 -43.75 51.42
CA PHE A 237 -0.38 -44.00 50.69
C PHE A 237 -0.41 -45.30 49.88
N GLY A 238 0.69 -46.08 49.85
CA GLY A 238 0.77 -47.31 49.05
C GLY A 238 0.71 -47.07 47.53
N LEU A 239 0.81 -45.81 47.09
CA LEU A 239 0.68 -45.41 45.69
C LEU A 239 1.90 -45.88 44.89
N LYS A 240 1.67 -46.72 43.88
CA LYS A 240 2.64 -47.08 42.84
C LYS A 240 2.13 -46.57 41.50
N LEU A 241 3.01 -45.97 40.71
CA LEU A 241 2.64 -45.50 39.38
C LEU A 241 2.57 -46.69 38.42
N ASN A 242 1.35 -47.07 38.00
CA ASN A 242 1.16 -48.10 36.98
C ASN A 242 1.53 -47.53 35.60
N PRO A 243 2.34 -48.23 34.78
CA PRO A 243 2.64 -47.82 33.40
C PRO A 243 1.41 -47.44 32.56
N MET A 244 0.26 -48.07 32.80
CA MET A 244 -1.01 -47.73 32.13
C MET A 244 -1.48 -46.30 32.43
N ILE A 245 -1.32 -45.83 33.68
CA ILE A 245 -1.67 -44.46 34.08
C ILE A 245 -0.70 -43.46 33.44
N GLY A 246 0.59 -43.80 33.35
CA GLY A 246 1.57 -43.00 32.63
C GLY A 246 1.24 -42.85 31.15
N ALA A 247 0.87 -43.95 30.48
CA ALA A 247 0.45 -43.92 29.08
C ALA A 247 -0.82 -43.09 28.86
N LEU A 248 -1.81 -43.19 29.76
CA LEU A 248 -3.03 -42.40 29.70
C LEU A 248 -2.73 -40.91 29.89
N ALA A 249 -1.90 -40.54 30.87
CA ALA A 249 -1.49 -39.16 31.11
C ALA A 249 -0.72 -38.56 29.93
N MET A 250 0.19 -39.31 29.32
CA MET A 250 0.93 -38.90 28.12
C MET A 250 -0.01 -38.66 26.92
N SER A 251 -1.00 -39.53 26.75
CA SER A 251 -2.01 -39.41 25.70
C SER A 251 -2.91 -38.18 25.91
N PHE A 252 -3.38 -37.95 27.15
CA PHE A 252 -4.19 -36.78 27.48
C PHE A 252 -3.45 -35.46 27.34
N SER A 253 -2.17 -35.42 27.72
CA SER A 253 -1.32 -34.23 27.55
C SER A 253 -1.22 -33.82 26.08
N SER A 254 -1.07 -34.78 25.17
CA SER A 254 -1.02 -34.52 23.72
C SER A 254 -2.33 -33.92 23.20
N VAL A 255 -3.48 -34.47 23.61
CA VAL A 255 -4.80 -33.92 23.25
C VAL A 255 -4.95 -32.49 23.75
N PHE A 256 -4.54 -32.23 24.99
CA PHE A 256 -4.61 -30.90 25.58
C PHE A 256 -3.73 -29.90 24.81
N VAL A 257 -2.47 -30.25 24.56
CA VAL A 257 -1.51 -29.39 23.85
C VAL A 257 -1.99 -29.07 22.44
N VAL A 258 -2.48 -30.07 21.69
CA VAL A 258 -3.01 -29.86 20.33
C VAL A 258 -4.26 -28.98 20.37
N THR A 259 -5.19 -29.24 21.29
CA THR A 259 -6.41 -28.42 21.43
C THR A 259 -6.06 -26.97 21.80
N ASN A 260 -5.09 -26.78 22.69
CA ASN A 260 -4.64 -25.46 23.08
C ASN A 260 -3.94 -24.73 21.92
N ALA A 261 -3.11 -25.42 21.13
CA ALA A 261 -2.48 -24.86 19.94
C ALA A 261 -3.51 -24.40 18.90
N LEU A 262 -4.56 -25.18 18.69
CA LEU A 262 -5.66 -24.83 17.77
C LEU A 262 -6.41 -23.55 18.16
N ARG A 263 -6.35 -23.11 19.42
CA ARG A 263 -6.90 -21.80 19.85
C ARG A 263 -6.32 -20.65 19.03
N LEU A 264 -5.09 -20.76 18.56
CA LEU A 264 -4.44 -19.74 17.75
C LEU A 264 -5.10 -19.57 16.37
N HIS A 265 -5.83 -20.58 15.87
CA HIS A 265 -6.60 -20.47 14.63
C HIS A 265 -7.70 -19.39 14.70
N PHE A 266 -8.22 -19.14 15.90
CA PHE A 266 -9.23 -18.11 16.16
C PHE A 266 -8.60 -16.75 16.52
N PHE A 267 -7.29 -16.57 16.31
CA PHE A 267 -6.64 -15.29 16.54
C PHE A 267 -7.21 -14.24 15.59
N GLN A 268 -7.91 -13.26 16.15
CA GLN A 268 -8.40 -12.09 15.44
C GLN A 268 -7.62 -10.87 15.90
N ASN A 269 -7.07 -10.12 14.95
CA ASN A 269 -6.44 -8.85 15.26
C ASN A 269 -7.50 -7.75 15.31
N ASN A 270 -7.98 -7.44 16.50
CA ASN A 270 -8.83 -6.28 16.72
C ASN A 270 -7.92 -5.05 16.80
N TYR A 271 -7.83 -4.32 15.70
CA TYR A 271 -7.33 -2.95 15.76
C TYR A 271 -8.37 -2.11 16.49
N GLN A 272 -7.93 -1.17 17.33
CA GLN A 272 -8.81 -0.05 17.65
C GLN A 272 -8.93 0.77 16.35
N THR A 273 -9.93 0.46 15.53
CA THR A 273 -10.44 1.42 14.56
C THR A 273 -11.03 2.56 15.38
N SER A 274 -10.20 3.51 15.80
CA SER A 274 -10.67 4.89 15.85
C SER A 274 -11.33 5.12 14.50
N SER A 275 -12.62 5.43 14.50
CA SER A 275 -13.43 5.67 13.32
C SER A 275 -12.72 6.65 12.39
N ILE A 276 -11.91 6.14 11.47
CA ILE A 276 -11.54 6.86 10.27
C ILE A 276 -12.83 6.84 9.49
N ASN A 277 -13.51 7.98 9.44
CA ASN A 277 -14.63 8.21 8.54
C ASN A 277 -14.28 7.58 7.19
N LYS A 278 -15.09 6.60 6.77
CA LYS A 278 -15.00 5.95 5.45
C LYS A 278 -15.18 6.93 4.28
N ASP A 279 -15.38 8.22 4.56
CA ASP A 279 -15.60 9.27 3.58
C ASP A 279 -14.34 10.03 3.13
N ASN A 280 -13.15 9.77 3.69
CA ASN A 280 -11.93 10.53 3.34
C ASN A 280 -10.74 9.69 2.85
N SER A 281 -11.00 8.52 2.27
CA SER A 281 -10.04 7.82 1.39
C SER A 281 -10.34 8.04 -0.10
N SER A 282 -11.03 9.14 -0.43
CA SER A 282 -10.71 9.87 -1.63
C SER A 282 -9.34 10.50 -1.40
N THR A 283 -8.35 10.24 -2.26
CA THR A 283 -7.26 11.17 -2.49
C THR A 283 -7.88 12.56 -2.59
N ALA A 284 -7.79 13.36 -1.53
CA ALA A 284 -8.25 14.73 -1.53
C ALA A 284 -7.29 15.49 -2.45
N ILE A 285 -7.56 15.41 -3.75
CA ILE A 285 -7.03 16.32 -4.73
C ILE A 285 -7.71 17.64 -4.40
N ASN A 286 -7.03 18.47 -3.62
CA ASN A 286 -7.43 19.86 -3.45
C ASN A 286 -7.16 20.57 -4.78
N ILE A 287 -8.14 20.56 -5.68
CA ILE A 287 -8.17 21.43 -6.84
C ILE A 287 -8.55 22.81 -6.32
N GLN A 288 -7.56 23.62 -5.95
CA GLN A 288 -7.77 25.06 -5.82
C GLN A 288 -7.63 25.67 -7.21
N ALA A 289 -8.75 25.92 -7.87
CA ALA A 289 -8.78 26.84 -9.01
C ALA A 289 -8.51 28.24 -8.46
N ILE A 290 -7.31 28.77 -8.70
CA ILE A 290 -7.00 30.18 -8.47
C ILE A 290 -7.11 30.85 -9.84
N ASP A 291 -8.24 31.53 -10.04
CA ASP A 291 -8.47 32.33 -11.25
C ASP A 291 -7.50 33.52 -11.25
N LEU A 292 -6.51 33.50 -12.14
CA LEU A 292 -5.47 34.53 -12.25
C LEU A 292 -5.91 35.75 -13.09
N ASN A 293 -7.16 35.79 -13.57
CA ASN A 293 -7.68 36.90 -14.37
C ASN A 293 -8.56 37.83 -13.52
N THR A 294 -7.94 38.65 -12.67
CA THR A 294 -8.59 39.88 -12.19
C THR A 294 -7.83 41.10 -12.70
N SER A 295 -8.18 41.49 -13.93
CA SER A 295 -7.93 42.82 -14.48
C SER A 295 -9.17 43.25 -15.24
N LYS A 296 -9.87 44.23 -14.66
CA LYS A 296 -11.10 44.90 -15.09
C LYS A 296 -11.35 44.99 -16.60
N GLY A 297 -12.62 44.81 -16.98
CA GLY A 297 -13.24 45.55 -18.09
C GLY A 297 -13.89 44.71 -19.18
N ASP A 298 -15.23 44.83 -19.25
CA ASP A 298 -16.10 44.69 -20.42
C ASP A 298 -16.53 43.29 -20.88
N ASP A 299 -17.74 42.94 -20.44
CA ASP A 299 -18.88 42.54 -21.26
C ASP A 299 -18.58 41.70 -22.51
N ASN A 300 -18.70 40.37 -22.36
CA ASN A 300 -19.45 39.52 -23.29
C ASN A 300 -19.52 38.08 -22.74
N MET A 301 -20.40 37.92 -21.75
CA MET A 301 -20.85 36.62 -21.28
C MET A 301 -21.86 36.06 -22.29
N GLY A 302 -21.38 35.41 -23.35
CA GLY A 302 -22.28 34.84 -24.35
C GLY A 302 -21.65 34.39 -25.66
N LEU A 303 -20.62 33.53 -25.64
CA LEU A 303 -20.16 32.87 -26.88
C LEU A 303 -19.45 31.52 -26.72
N LEU A 304 -19.36 30.95 -25.52
CA LEU A 304 -18.69 29.65 -25.30
C LEU A 304 -19.61 28.46 -25.03
N ASN A 305 -20.94 28.63 -25.08
CA ASN A 305 -21.90 27.54 -24.81
C ASN A 305 -22.35 26.73 -26.05
N ASN A 306 -21.84 27.01 -27.26
CA ASN A 306 -22.39 26.42 -28.49
C ASN A 306 -21.40 25.61 -29.35
N LEU A 307 -20.29 25.09 -28.80
CA LEU A 307 -19.31 24.33 -29.60
C LEU A 307 -19.21 22.82 -29.30
N PHE A 308 -20.06 22.26 -28.45
CA PHE A 308 -20.05 20.80 -28.20
C PHE A 308 -21.42 20.15 -28.38
N HIS A 309 -21.98 20.25 -29.59
CA HIS A 309 -22.90 19.23 -30.09
C HIS A 309 -22.74 19.07 -31.60
N LYS A 310 -21.97 18.05 -32.02
CA LYS A 310 -22.26 17.32 -33.24
C LYS A 310 -21.72 15.89 -33.15
N ASN A 311 -22.59 14.99 -33.59
CA ASN A 311 -22.50 13.54 -33.54
C ASN A 311 -21.23 13.00 -34.19
N ASN A 312 -20.58 12.07 -33.49
CA ASN A 312 -19.83 10.97 -34.09
C ASN A 312 -20.22 9.71 -33.29
N GLU A 313 -20.53 8.64 -34.01
CA GLU A 313 -20.99 7.35 -33.46
C GLU A 313 -20.00 6.86 -32.39
N LYS A 314 -20.45 6.88 -31.12
CA LYS A 314 -19.63 6.55 -29.96
C LYS A 314 -19.57 5.03 -29.80
N GLN A 315 -18.42 4.43 -30.09
CA GLN A 315 -18.04 3.18 -29.45
C GLN A 315 -17.60 3.52 -28.03
N THR A 316 -18.43 3.19 -27.04
CA THR A 316 -18.07 3.37 -25.62
C THR A 316 -17.41 2.10 -25.11
N ALA A 317 -16.20 2.23 -24.55
CA ALA A 317 -15.52 1.12 -23.90
C ALA A 317 -15.91 1.06 -22.40
N LYS A 318 -16.26 -0.12 -21.90
CA LYS A 318 -16.54 -0.40 -20.49
C LYS A 318 -15.51 -1.38 -19.93
N ILE A 319 -15.08 -1.19 -18.68
CA ILE A 319 -14.06 -2.02 -18.03
C ILE A 319 -14.69 -2.72 -16.83
N ILE A 320 -14.81 -4.03 -16.91
CA ILE A 320 -15.49 -4.86 -15.92
C ILE A 320 -14.44 -5.57 -15.09
N SER A 321 -14.46 -5.42 -13.77
CA SER A 321 -13.58 -6.16 -12.85
C SER A 321 -14.25 -7.49 -12.49
N ILE A 322 -13.56 -8.61 -12.75
CA ILE A 322 -14.11 -9.98 -12.63
C ILE A 322 -13.24 -10.81 -11.67
N GLU A 323 -13.84 -11.32 -10.60
CA GLU A 323 -13.22 -12.27 -9.68
C GLU A 323 -13.67 -13.72 -9.94
N GLY A 324 -12.80 -14.69 -9.64
CA GLY A 324 -13.07 -16.13 -9.82
C GLY A 324 -12.41 -16.78 -11.03
N MET A 325 -11.73 -16.02 -11.91
CA MET A 325 -10.97 -16.60 -13.02
C MET A 325 -9.61 -17.14 -12.54
N MET A 326 -9.36 -18.44 -12.78
CA MET A 326 -8.19 -19.16 -12.26
C MET A 326 -7.25 -19.68 -13.37
N CYS A 327 -7.69 -19.66 -14.63
CA CYS A 327 -6.89 -20.14 -15.77
C CYS A 327 -7.36 -19.53 -17.10
N GLN A 328 -6.60 -19.79 -18.17
CA GLN A 328 -6.93 -19.31 -19.53
C GLN A 328 -8.24 -19.90 -20.09
N HIS A 329 -8.71 -21.05 -19.59
CA HIS A 329 -10.03 -21.56 -19.93
C HIS A 329 -11.16 -20.72 -19.31
N CYS A 330 -10.94 -20.14 -18.12
CA CYS A 330 -11.89 -19.21 -17.52
C CYS A 330 -12.02 -17.91 -18.32
N VAL A 331 -10.89 -17.41 -18.84
CA VAL A 331 -10.84 -16.23 -19.72
C VAL A 331 -11.68 -16.47 -20.97
N LYS A 332 -11.53 -17.63 -21.61
CA LYS A 332 -12.31 -17.98 -22.81
C LYS A 332 -13.82 -18.05 -22.51
N HIS A 333 -14.19 -18.69 -21.41
CA HIS A 333 -15.60 -18.80 -20.99
C HIS A 333 -16.23 -17.44 -20.67
N ALA A 334 -15.51 -16.56 -19.98
CA ALA A 334 -15.96 -15.20 -19.69
C ALA A 334 -16.05 -14.34 -20.97
N THR A 335 -15.13 -14.53 -21.92
CA THR A 335 -15.16 -13.86 -23.24
C THR A 335 -16.42 -14.25 -24.02
N GLU A 336 -16.69 -15.56 -24.14
CA GLU A 336 -17.87 -16.08 -24.84
C GLU A 336 -19.20 -15.64 -24.20
N ALA A 337 -19.23 -15.42 -22.89
CA ALA A 337 -20.41 -14.93 -22.19
C ALA A 337 -20.70 -13.45 -22.52
N LEU A 338 -19.66 -12.62 -22.62
CA LEU A 338 -19.77 -11.19 -22.95
C LEU A 338 -20.05 -10.95 -24.44
N GLU A 339 -19.53 -11.80 -25.33
CA GLU A 339 -19.79 -11.72 -26.79
C GLU A 339 -21.24 -12.06 -27.16
N LYS A 340 -21.96 -12.81 -26.32
CA LYS A 340 -23.37 -13.18 -26.53
C LYS A 340 -24.34 -12.04 -26.22
N ILE A 341 -23.87 -10.93 -25.66
CA ILE A 341 -24.72 -9.77 -25.35
C ILE A 341 -24.94 -8.96 -26.63
N ASP A 342 -26.20 -8.84 -27.04
CA ASP A 342 -26.60 -8.01 -28.17
C ASP A 342 -26.19 -6.54 -27.93
N GLY A 343 -25.27 -6.04 -28.77
CA GLY A 343 -24.73 -4.68 -28.68
C GLY A 343 -23.26 -4.59 -28.25
N VAL A 344 -22.60 -5.70 -27.90
CA VAL A 344 -21.15 -5.79 -27.68
C VAL A 344 -20.44 -6.13 -28.99
N SER A 345 -19.35 -5.41 -29.31
CA SER A 345 -18.65 -5.52 -30.59
C SER A 345 -17.21 -6.03 -30.51
N ASP A 346 -16.53 -5.80 -29.37
CA ASP A 346 -15.20 -6.35 -29.10
C ASP A 346 -15.08 -6.66 -27.61
N VAL A 347 -14.49 -7.81 -27.26
CA VAL A 347 -14.31 -8.28 -25.88
C VAL A 347 -12.87 -8.75 -25.68
N LYS A 348 -12.19 -8.17 -24.68
CA LYS A 348 -10.86 -8.61 -24.25
C LYS A 348 -10.83 -8.87 -22.76
N VAL A 349 -10.65 -10.13 -22.37
CA VAL A 349 -10.56 -10.56 -20.97
C VAL A 349 -9.09 -10.83 -20.60
N SER A 350 -8.63 -10.25 -19.49
CA SER A 350 -7.28 -10.42 -18.96
C SER A 350 -7.30 -11.17 -17.63
N LEU A 351 -6.60 -12.31 -17.58
CA LEU A 351 -6.40 -13.07 -16.35
C LEU A 351 -5.45 -12.35 -15.38
N GLU A 352 -4.43 -11.67 -15.92
CA GLU A 352 -3.40 -10.97 -15.15
C GLU A 352 -3.98 -9.72 -14.46
N ASN A 353 -4.84 -8.99 -15.17
CA ASN A 353 -5.45 -7.76 -14.67
C ASN A 353 -6.82 -7.98 -14.01
N LYS A 354 -7.32 -9.23 -13.98
CA LYS A 354 -8.63 -9.62 -13.44
C LYS A 354 -9.78 -8.74 -13.96
N ASN A 355 -9.75 -8.40 -15.24
CA ASN A 355 -10.74 -7.52 -15.85
C ASN A 355 -11.09 -7.92 -17.29
N ALA A 356 -12.21 -7.40 -17.78
CA ALA A 356 -12.66 -7.49 -19.15
C ALA A 356 -12.92 -6.09 -19.71
N VAL A 357 -12.41 -5.80 -20.90
CA VAL A 357 -12.70 -4.57 -21.63
C VAL A 357 -13.66 -4.93 -22.76
N ILE A 358 -14.83 -4.28 -22.78
CA ILE A 358 -15.82 -4.45 -23.84
C ILE A 358 -16.07 -3.15 -24.58
N HIS A 359 -16.22 -3.23 -25.89
CA HIS A 359 -16.72 -2.12 -26.71
C HIS A 359 -18.19 -2.34 -27.00
N VAL A 360 -19.02 -1.36 -26.70
CA VAL A 360 -20.47 -1.42 -26.94
C VAL A 360 -20.89 -0.41 -28.00
N ASN A 361 -21.66 -0.90 -28.97
CA ASN A 361 -22.19 -0.15 -30.12
C ASN A 361 -23.65 0.32 -29.88
N GLN A 362 -24.29 -0.18 -28.82
CA GLN A 362 -25.64 0.18 -28.38
C GLN A 362 -25.65 0.37 -26.86
N ASN A 363 -26.71 0.97 -26.32
CA ASN A 363 -26.79 1.32 -24.90
C ASN A 363 -27.08 0.07 -24.03
N VAL A 364 -26.05 -0.75 -23.79
CA VAL A 364 -26.10 -1.94 -22.92
C VAL A 364 -26.00 -1.50 -21.45
N THR A 365 -26.93 -1.96 -20.61
CA THR A 365 -26.92 -1.59 -19.18
C THR A 365 -25.91 -2.40 -18.38
N ASP A 366 -25.39 -1.81 -17.29
CA ASP A 366 -24.40 -2.46 -16.42
C ASP A 366 -24.97 -3.72 -15.75
N GLU A 367 -26.28 -3.77 -15.57
CA GLU A 367 -27.02 -4.93 -15.05
C GLU A 367 -26.99 -6.12 -16.02
N GLN A 368 -27.12 -5.88 -17.33
CA GLN A 368 -27.04 -6.95 -18.34
C GLN A 368 -25.65 -7.57 -18.40
N ILE A 369 -24.61 -6.74 -18.29
CA ILE A 369 -23.22 -7.17 -18.27
C ILE A 369 -22.91 -7.97 -17.00
N THR A 370 -23.40 -7.50 -15.86
CA THR A 370 -23.24 -8.18 -14.56
C THR A 370 -23.90 -9.56 -14.60
N ASN A 371 -25.13 -9.66 -15.09
CA ASN A 371 -25.86 -10.92 -15.15
C ASN A 371 -25.16 -11.96 -16.05
N ALA A 372 -24.62 -11.55 -17.21
CA ALA A 372 -23.90 -12.47 -18.10
C ALA A 372 -22.64 -13.08 -17.47
N ILE A 373 -21.91 -12.30 -16.67
CA ILE A 373 -20.71 -12.78 -15.96
C ILE A 373 -21.06 -13.67 -14.76
N VAL A 374 -22.14 -13.33 -14.04
CA VAL A 374 -22.65 -14.15 -12.92
C VAL A 374 -23.19 -15.49 -13.41
N GLU A 375 -23.93 -15.51 -14.53
CA GLU A 375 -24.40 -16.76 -15.17
C GLU A 375 -23.23 -17.62 -15.69
N ALA A 376 -22.11 -16.99 -16.08
CA ALA A 376 -20.88 -17.68 -16.46
C ALA A 376 -20.08 -18.24 -15.26
N GLY A 377 -20.51 -17.98 -14.02
CA GLY A 377 -19.94 -18.50 -12.79
C GLY A 377 -18.89 -17.61 -12.11
N TYR A 378 -18.86 -16.31 -12.42
CA TYR A 378 -17.87 -15.35 -11.91
C TYR A 378 -18.52 -14.15 -11.21
N GLU A 379 -17.76 -13.44 -10.39
CA GLU A 379 -18.25 -12.30 -9.61
C GLU A 379 -17.79 -10.96 -10.22
N VAL A 380 -18.70 -9.99 -10.34
CA VAL A 380 -18.37 -8.64 -10.83
C VAL A 380 -18.22 -7.69 -9.65
N THR A 381 -17.06 -7.04 -9.56
CA THR A 381 -16.74 -6.12 -8.44
C THR A 381 -16.83 -4.65 -8.82
N ALA A 382 -16.72 -4.30 -10.12
CA ALA A 382 -16.87 -2.94 -10.65
C ALA A 382 -17.11 -2.96 -12.18
N ILE A 383 -17.80 -1.94 -12.72
CA ILE A 383 -18.01 -1.68 -14.17
C ILE A 383 -17.68 -0.23 -14.48
#